data_AF-A0A933PG53-F1
#
_entry.id   AF-A0A933PG53-F1
#
_cell.length_a   1.000
_cell.length_b   1.000
_cell.length_c   1.000
_cell.angle_alpha   90.00
_cell.angle_beta   90.00
_cell.angle_gamma   90.00
#
_symmetry.space_group_name_H-M   'P 1'
#
loop_
_entity.id
_entity.type
_entity.pdbx_description
1 polymer ?
#
loop_
_entity_poly.entity_id
_entity_poly.type
_entity_poly.pdbx_seq_one_letter_code
_entity_poly.pdbx_strand_id
1 'polypeptide(L)'
;MTATDLTPNSPAGPSTSATASPSTVVQASVYQQLRGHLATLRLHDAAEHLSAVLDAAVAEGLSLTAALERLLGLEVDATEARRLAGRLRFASLPTPATLEDFDPDAAPGVDPSLLAELATCRYLESATNILLVGPPGVGKTHLAVGLARKAAEAGYRTYFTTAADLAARCHRAAIEGRWATTMRFYAGPTLLVIDELGYLPLPAEAASALFQVVSRRYLKTSIVITTNRGVGSWGEVLGDTTVAAAMLDRLLHRSVVLTLDGDSYRLRDHHARNDNLRRTTTGSPRAPLR
;
A
#
# COMPACT_ATOMS: atom_id res chain seq x y z
N MET A 1 -47.51 -57.07 70.22
CA MET A 1 -46.39 -56.25 70.73
C MET A 1 -45.21 -56.45 69.79
N THR A 2 -44.40 -55.40 69.54
CA THR A 2 -43.05 -55.42 68.89
C THR A 2 -42.97 -56.04 67.47
N ALA A 3 -42.45 -55.37 66.42
CA ALA A 3 -41.06 -54.91 66.20
C ALA A 3 -40.08 -56.11 66.05
N THR A 4 -39.09 -56.19 65.16
CA THR A 4 -38.43 -55.24 64.20
C THR A 4 -37.54 -56.09 63.23
N ASP A 5 -36.95 -55.69 62.08
CA ASP A 5 -36.84 -54.44 61.28
C ASP A 5 -36.34 -54.75 59.83
N LEU A 6 -36.00 -53.69 59.06
CA LEU A 6 -34.98 -53.58 57.99
C LEU A 6 -35.29 -53.92 56.50
N THR A 7 -35.01 -52.92 55.66
CA THR A 7 -35.06 -52.86 54.17
C THR A 7 -33.73 -53.25 53.50
N PRO A 8 -33.59 -53.20 52.15
CA PRO A 8 -32.99 -51.98 51.57
C PRO A 8 -33.43 -51.57 50.13
N ASN A 9 -33.34 -50.26 49.85
CA ASN A 9 -33.01 -49.60 48.55
C ASN A 9 -33.86 -49.83 47.28
N SER A 10 -34.01 -48.85 46.36
CA SER A 10 -33.72 -47.40 46.40
C SER A 10 -34.49 -46.65 45.28
N PRO A 11 -34.66 -45.31 45.33
CA PRO A 11 -35.42 -44.54 44.34
C PRO A 11 -34.56 -43.77 43.32
N ALA A 12 -35.11 -43.49 42.14
CA ALA A 12 -34.69 -42.38 41.25
C ALA A 12 -35.84 -41.99 40.31
N GLY A 13 -36.20 -40.70 40.26
CA GLY A 13 -37.17 -40.17 39.30
C GLY A 13 -36.52 -39.68 37.99
N PRO A 14 -37.24 -39.62 36.86
CA PRO A 14 -36.72 -39.04 35.63
C PRO A 14 -36.46 -37.54 35.78
N SER A 15 -35.34 -37.07 35.24
CA SER A 15 -34.89 -35.69 35.33
C SER A 15 -35.80 -34.72 34.56
N THR A 16 -36.11 -33.56 35.15
CA THR A 16 -36.78 -32.45 34.48
C THR A 16 -35.90 -31.84 33.39
N SER A 17 -36.17 -32.17 32.13
CA SER A 17 -35.60 -31.46 30.98
C SER A 17 -36.30 -30.10 30.81
N ALA A 18 -35.55 -29.02 31.07
CA ALA A 18 -36.04 -27.66 30.85
C ALA A 18 -36.27 -27.42 29.35
N THR A 19 -37.53 -27.52 28.93
CA THR A 19 -37.92 -27.34 27.53
C THR A 19 -37.90 -25.86 27.18
N ALA A 20 -36.98 -25.46 26.28
CA ALA A 20 -36.84 -24.07 25.87
C ALA A 20 -38.15 -23.56 25.20
N SER A 21 -38.54 -22.33 25.51
CA SER A 21 -39.77 -21.73 24.99
C SER A 21 -39.74 -21.60 23.46
N PRO A 22 -40.88 -21.80 22.76
CA PRO A 22 -40.89 -21.88 21.30
C PRO A 22 -40.44 -20.60 20.59
N SER A 23 -40.63 -19.42 21.21
CA SER A 23 -40.11 -18.13 20.74
C SER A 23 -38.58 -18.13 20.57
N THR A 24 -37.87 -18.68 21.55
CA THR A 24 -36.40 -18.73 21.57
C THR A 24 -35.85 -19.62 20.46
N VAL A 25 -36.54 -20.71 20.15
CA VAL A 25 -36.17 -21.64 19.06
C VAL A 25 -36.34 -20.98 17.68
N VAL A 26 -37.41 -20.19 17.49
CA VAL A 26 -37.62 -19.43 16.24
C VAL A 26 -36.57 -18.35 16.07
N GLN A 27 -36.23 -17.59 17.12
CA GLN A 27 -35.17 -16.57 17.05
C GLN A 27 -33.80 -17.18 16.76
N ALA A 28 -33.45 -18.32 17.37
CA ALA A 28 -32.22 -19.05 17.06
C ALA A 28 -32.16 -19.51 15.59
N SER A 29 -33.30 -19.93 15.02
CA SER A 29 -33.40 -20.27 13.59
C SER A 29 -33.15 -19.07 12.68
N VAL A 30 -33.79 -17.92 12.96
CA VAL A 30 -33.61 -16.68 12.20
C VAL A 30 -32.17 -16.15 12.28
N TYR A 31 -31.52 -16.24 13.45
CA TYR A 31 -30.11 -15.88 13.61
C TYR A 31 -29.20 -16.71 12.70
N GLN A 32 -29.39 -18.03 12.64
CA GLN A 32 -28.59 -18.92 11.78
C GLN A 32 -28.88 -18.68 10.28
N GLN A 33 -30.13 -18.38 9.92
CA GLN A 33 -30.47 -17.97 8.55
C GLN A 33 -29.78 -16.66 8.16
N LEU A 34 -29.79 -15.64 9.03
CA LEU A 34 -29.10 -14.37 8.82
C LEU A 34 -27.58 -14.56 8.65
N ARG A 35 -26.93 -15.31 9.54
CA ARG A 35 -25.50 -15.65 9.44
C ARG A 35 -25.19 -16.42 8.15
N GLY A 36 -26.09 -17.31 7.74
CA GLY A 36 -26.03 -18.02 6.45
C GLY A 36 -26.10 -17.09 5.25
N HIS A 37 -27.06 -16.15 5.22
CA HIS A 37 -27.20 -15.16 4.15
C HIS A 37 -25.96 -14.27 4.03
N LEU A 38 -25.41 -13.78 5.15
CA LEU A 38 -24.17 -13.01 5.17
C LEU A 38 -23.01 -13.81 4.56
N ALA A 39 -22.85 -15.08 4.93
CA ALA A 39 -21.83 -15.97 4.35
C ALA A 39 -22.04 -16.23 2.84
N THR A 40 -23.28 -16.42 2.37
CA THR A 40 -23.61 -16.56 0.94
C THR A 40 -23.24 -15.30 0.14
N LEU A 41 -23.46 -14.11 0.72
CA LEU A 41 -23.10 -12.82 0.15
C LEU A 41 -21.61 -12.47 0.30
N ARG A 42 -20.80 -13.34 0.93
CA ARG A 42 -19.37 -13.15 1.27
C ARG A 42 -19.09 -11.99 2.23
N LEU A 43 -20.08 -11.65 3.04
CA LEU A 43 -19.99 -10.67 4.13
C LEU A 43 -19.46 -11.40 5.37
N HIS A 44 -18.19 -11.81 5.30
CA HIS A 44 -17.56 -12.72 6.26
C HIS A 44 -17.31 -12.08 7.63
N ASP A 45 -16.81 -10.84 7.66
CA ASP A 45 -16.53 -10.11 8.90
C ASP A 45 -17.85 -9.70 9.58
N ALA A 46 -18.89 -9.35 8.80
CA ALA A 46 -20.25 -9.17 9.35
C ALA A 46 -20.80 -10.49 9.93
N ALA A 47 -20.62 -11.63 9.23
CA ALA A 47 -21.08 -12.93 9.73
C ALA A 47 -20.36 -13.34 11.03
N GLU A 48 -19.11 -12.95 11.21
CA GLU A 48 -18.31 -13.19 12.41
C GLU A 48 -18.77 -12.31 13.59
N HIS A 49 -18.86 -10.99 13.39
CA HIS A 49 -19.20 -10.02 14.43
C HIS A 49 -20.70 -9.94 14.78
N LEU A 50 -21.57 -10.63 14.04
CA LEU A 50 -23.04 -10.56 14.16
C LEU A 50 -23.56 -10.64 15.61
N SER A 51 -23.09 -11.60 16.41
CA SER A 51 -23.55 -11.72 17.81
C SER A 51 -23.16 -10.52 18.65
N ALA A 52 -21.89 -10.08 18.58
CA ALA A 52 -21.39 -8.95 19.36
C ALA A 52 -22.12 -7.64 19.01
N VAL A 53 -22.47 -7.43 17.73
CA VAL A 53 -23.25 -6.24 17.31
C VAL A 53 -24.71 -6.32 17.79
N LEU A 54 -25.32 -7.50 17.81
CA LEU A 54 -26.68 -7.69 18.35
C LEU A 54 -26.71 -7.51 19.88
N ASP A 55 -25.75 -8.08 20.61
CA ASP A 55 -25.63 -7.94 22.06
C ASP A 55 -25.39 -6.46 22.44
N ALA A 56 -24.50 -5.77 21.72
CA ALA A 56 -24.27 -4.33 21.88
C ALA A 56 -25.52 -3.50 21.53
N ALA A 57 -26.26 -3.85 20.47
CA ALA A 57 -27.49 -3.15 20.11
C ALA A 57 -28.58 -3.25 21.19
N VAL A 58 -28.68 -4.40 21.87
CA VAL A 58 -29.58 -4.59 23.01
C VAL A 58 -29.11 -3.78 24.23
N ALA A 59 -27.81 -3.78 24.53
CA ALA A 59 -27.24 -3.09 25.69
C ALA A 59 -27.22 -1.56 25.55
N GLU A 60 -26.95 -1.04 24.36
CA GLU A 60 -26.92 0.40 24.04
C GLU A 60 -28.31 0.95 23.64
N GLY A 61 -29.31 0.10 23.43
CA GLY A 61 -30.66 0.50 23.00
C GLY A 61 -30.73 1.00 21.55
N LEU A 62 -29.88 0.47 20.66
CA LEU A 62 -29.79 0.93 19.27
C LEU A 62 -31.07 0.62 18.47
N SER A 63 -31.40 1.52 17.55
CA SER A 63 -32.41 1.23 16.52
C SER A 63 -31.92 0.10 15.59
N LEU A 64 -32.86 -0.64 14.99
CA LEU A 64 -32.55 -1.68 14.00
C LEU A 64 -31.68 -1.14 12.85
N THR A 65 -31.94 0.09 12.40
CA THR A 65 -31.15 0.76 11.36
C THR A 65 -29.70 1.00 11.80
N ALA A 66 -29.49 1.47 13.03
CA ALA A 66 -28.14 1.68 13.57
C ALA A 66 -27.40 0.36 13.83
N ALA A 67 -28.09 -0.70 14.28
CA ALA A 67 -27.50 -2.02 14.45
C ALA A 67 -27.07 -2.65 13.11
N LEU A 68 -27.89 -2.50 12.06
CA LEU A 68 -27.57 -2.97 10.70
C LEU A 68 -26.45 -2.14 10.05
N GLU A 69 -26.45 -0.82 10.26
CA GLU A 69 -25.38 0.06 9.78
C GLU A 69 -24.04 -0.31 10.41
N ARG A 70 -23.97 -0.43 11.75
CA ARG A 70 -22.77 -0.82 12.49
C ARG A 70 -22.24 -2.20 12.07
N LEU A 71 -23.15 -3.15 11.79
CA LEU A 71 -22.80 -4.49 11.31
C LEU A 71 -22.18 -4.47 9.90
N LEU A 72 -22.76 -3.66 9.00
CA LEU A 72 -22.27 -3.54 7.62
C LEU A 72 -21.03 -2.66 7.51
N GLY A 73 -20.87 -1.68 8.40
CA GLY A 73 -19.67 -0.85 8.52
C GLY A 73 -18.41 -1.70 8.76
N LEU A 74 -18.46 -2.63 9.71
CA LEU A 74 -17.35 -3.57 9.99
C LEU A 74 -16.94 -4.38 8.74
N GLU A 75 -17.90 -4.80 7.91
CA GLU A 75 -17.62 -5.52 6.66
C GLU A 75 -17.10 -4.60 5.54
N VAL A 76 -17.55 -3.34 5.50
CA VAL A 76 -17.00 -2.32 4.61
C VAL A 76 -15.55 -2.02 4.98
N ASP A 77 -15.26 -1.71 6.25
CA ASP A 77 -13.92 -1.45 6.76
C ASP A 77 -12.96 -2.61 6.48
N ALA A 78 -13.37 -3.84 6.81
CA ALA A 78 -12.61 -5.04 6.52
C ALA A 78 -12.41 -5.24 5.00
N THR A 79 -13.43 -4.96 4.19
CA THR A 79 -13.34 -5.02 2.72
C THR A 79 -12.39 -3.96 2.15
N GLU A 80 -12.41 -2.74 2.67
CA GLU A 80 -11.53 -1.64 2.24
C GLU A 80 -10.08 -1.92 2.64
N ALA A 81 -9.84 -2.40 3.86
CA ALA A 81 -8.55 -2.88 4.33
C ALA A 81 -8.02 -4.05 3.49
N ARG A 82 -8.86 -5.06 3.21
CA ARG A 82 -8.53 -6.19 2.30
C ARG A 82 -8.18 -5.69 0.88
N ARG A 83 -8.91 -4.70 0.35
CA ARG A 83 -8.63 -4.05 -0.95
C ARG A 83 -7.34 -3.22 -0.92
N LEU A 84 -7.05 -2.51 0.16
CA LEU A 84 -5.83 -1.70 0.32
C LEU A 84 -4.59 -2.60 0.44
N ALA A 85 -4.64 -3.64 1.26
CA ALA A 85 -3.59 -4.65 1.35
C ALA A 85 -3.39 -5.40 0.01
N GLY A 86 -4.43 -5.53 -0.81
CA GLY A 86 -4.31 -5.97 -2.21
C GLY A 86 -3.53 -4.98 -3.08
N ARG A 87 -3.91 -3.70 -3.06
CA ARG A 87 -3.25 -2.61 -3.81
C ARG A 87 -1.78 -2.45 -3.42
N LEU A 88 -1.46 -2.38 -2.12
CA LEU A 88 -0.09 -2.20 -1.62
C LEU A 88 0.83 -3.40 -1.94
N ARG A 89 0.31 -4.64 -1.88
CA ARG A 89 1.07 -5.83 -2.33
C ARG A 89 1.33 -5.80 -3.83
N PHE A 90 0.36 -5.38 -4.63
CA PHE A 90 0.55 -5.20 -6.08
C PHE A 90 1.53 -4.06 -6.39
N ALA A 91 1.54 -2.99 -5.59
CA ALA A 91 2.39 -1.82 -5.78
C ALA A 91 3.90 -2.11 -5.69
N SER A 92 4.31 -3.18 -4.99
CA SER A 92 5.71 -3.62 -4.91
C SER A 92 6.68 -2.53 -4.37
N LEU A 93 6.20 -1.70 -3.45
CA LEU A 93 6.98 -0.61 -2.86
C LEU A 93 8.20 -1.16 -2.07
N PRO A 94 9.41 -0.62 -2.26
CA PRO A 94 10.63 -1.14 -1.63
C PRO A 94 10.76 -0.76 -0.14
N THR A 95 10.00 0.23 0.34
CA THR A 95 10.08 0.74 1.71
C THR A 95 8.69 1.07 2.27
N PRO A 96 8.51 1.09 3.60
CA PRO A 96 7.25 1.50 4.23
C PRO A 96 6.97 3.00 4.17
N ALA A 97 7.90 3.82 3.65
CA ALA A 97 7.87 5.29 3.69
C ALA A 97 6.55 5.91 3.17
N THR A 98 6.13 6.99 3.82
CA THR A 98 4.99 7.84 3.50
C THR A 98 5.45 9.16 2.86
N LEU A 99 4.56 10.15 2.65
CA LEU A 99 5.00 11.52 2.33
C LEU A 99 5.22 12.34 3.60
N GLU A 100 4.57 11.95 4.68
CA GLU A 100 4.65 12.54 6.01
C GLU A 100 6.00 12.26 6.71
N ASP A 101 6.71 11.20 6.30
CA ASP A 101 8.07 10.90 6.74
C ASP A 101 9.16 11.76 6.05
N PHE A 102 8.79 12.64 5.12
CA PHE A 102 9.72 13.50 4.37
C PHE A 102 9.88 14.86 5.07
N ASP A 103 11.05 15.11 5.66
CA ASP A 103 11.44 16.43 6.16
C ASP A 103 11.82 17.35 4.95
N PRO A 104 11.07 18.45 4.72
CA PRO A 104 11.29 19.36 3.60
C PRO A 104 12.48 20.30 3.80
N ASP A 105 12.86 20.61 5.05
CA ASP A 105 14.01 21.49 5.36
C ASP A 105 15.33 20.82 4.96
N ALA A 106 15.36 19.48 4.90
CA ALA A 106 16.46 18.69 4.39
C ALA A 106 16.59 18.63 2.86
N ALA A 107 15.61 19.13 2.10
CA ALA A 107 15.57 19.04 0.63
C ALA A 107 15.20 20.40 -0.03
N PRO A 108 16.03 21.45 0.16
CA PRO A 108 15.80 22.78 -0.41
C PRO A 108 15.65 22.72 -1.93
N GLY A 109 14.42 22.96 -2.40
CA GLY A 109 14.01 22.82 -3.81
C GLY A 109 12.62 22.20 -3.97
N VAL A 110 12.14 21.43 -2.97
CA VAL A 110 10.77 20.93 -2.93
C VAL A 110 9.83 21.98 -2.32
N ASP A 111 8.92 22.53 -3.12
CA ASP A 111 7.83 23.37 -2.62
C ASP A 111 6.80 22.52 -1.84
N PRO A 112 6.56 22.77 -0.55
CA PRO A 112 5.61 22.00 0.25
C PRO A 112 4.16 22.10 -0.24
N SER A 113 3.78 23.22 -0.87
CA SER A 113 2.44 23.42 -1.42
C SER A 113 2.21 22.57 -2.66
N LEU A 114 3.22 22.45 -3.53
CA LEU A 114 3.21 21.55 -4.67
C LEU A 114 3.25 20.08 -4.23
N LEU A 115 4.01 19.74 -3.18
CA LEU A 115 3.99 18.39 -2.61
C LEU A 115 2.62 18.03 -2.05
N ALA A 116 1.96 18.96 -1.35
CA ALA A 116 0.59 18.79 -0.87
C ALA A 116 -0.43 18.65 -2.01
N GLU A 117 -0.30 19.40 -3.11
CA GLU A 117 -1.12 19.19 -4.30
C GLU A 117 -0.89 17.79 -4.91
N LEU A 118 0.35 17.36 -5.08
CA LEU A 118 0.64 16.03 -5.63
C LEU A 118 0.10 14.91 -4.73
N ALA A 119 0.11 15.09 -3.40
CA ALA A 119 -0.51 14.17 -2.45
C ALA A 119 -2.03 14.00 -2.64
N THR A 120 -2.73 14.97 -3.25
CA THR A 120 -4.17 14.84 -3.59
C THR A 120 -4.45 13.84 -4.72
N CYS A 121 -3.42 13.36 -5.41
CA CYS A 121 -3.50 12.44 -6.56
C CYS A 121 -4.29 12.93 -7.79
N ARG A 122 -4.83 14.16 -7.81
CA ARG A 122 -5.53 14.76 -8.99
C ARG A 122 -4.69 14.77 -10.27
N TYR A 123 -3.37 14.75 -10.14
CA TYR A 123 -2.43 14.63 -11.26
C TYR A 123 -2.59 13.31 -12.05
N LEU A 124 -3.17 12.26 -11.44
CA LEU A 124 -3.48 10.98 -12.10
C LEU A 124 -4.65 11.08 -13.08
N GLU A 125 -5.68 11.84 -12.74
CA GLU A 125 -6.89 12.02 -13.58
C GLU A 125 -6.56 12.76 -14.88
N SER A 126 -5.60 13.68 -14.80
CA SER A 126 -5.03 14.39 -15.94
C SER A 126 -3.93 13.60 -16.68
N ALA A 127 -3.58 12.39 -16.22
CA ALA A 127 -2.45 11.59 -16.72
C ALA A 127 -1.12 12.37 -16.75
N THR A 128 -0.90 13.24 -15.77
CA THR A 128 0.31 14.07 -15.61
C THR A 128 1.46 13.24 -15.05
N ASN A 129 2.65 13.35 -15.65
CA ASN A 129 3.86 12.67 -15.19
C ASN A 129 4.57 13.48 -14.08
N ILE A 130 5.42 12.81 -13.30
CA ILE A 130 6.27 13.46 -12.30
C ILE A 130 7.71 13.03 -12.55
N LEU A 131 8.62 13.98 -12.76
CA LEU A 131 10.06 13.72 -12.88
C LEU A 131 10.76 14.27 -11.65
N LEU A 132 11.39 13.39 -10.87
CA LEU A 132 12.22 13.72 -9.72
C LEU A 132 13.68 13.70 -10.15
N VAL A 133 14.34 14.86 -10.15
CA VAL A 133 15.72 15.08 -10.62
C VAL A 133 16.58 15.56 -9.46
N GLY A 134 17.85 15.16 -9.39
CA GLY A 134 18.79 15.64 -8.36
C GLY A 134 19.89 14.63 -7.98
N PRO A 135 20.87 15.00 -7.14
CA PRO A 135 21.97 14.11 -6.72
C PRO A 135 21.50 12.87 -5.92
N PRO A 136 22.35 11.84 -5.74
CA PRO A 136 21.99 10.65 -4.97
C PRO A 136 21.80 10.97 -3.48
N GLY A 137 20.70 10.48 -2.89
CA GLY A 137 20.44 10.57 -1.45
C GLY A 137 19.47 11.67 -0.99
N VAL A 138 19.10 12.63 -1.84
CA VAL A 138 18.16 13.74 -1.55
C VAL A 138 16.67 13.34 -1.50
N GLY A 139 16.35 12.09 -1.13
CA GLY A 139 14.95 11.67 -0.92
C GLY A 139 14.07 11.42 -2.16
N LYS A 140 14.57 11.52 -3.41
CA LYS A 140 13.76 11.25 -4.63
C LYS A 140 12.93 9.96 -4.58
N THR A 141 13.56 8.82 -4.29
CA THR A 141 12.87 7.53 -4.16
C THR A 141 11.84 7.52 -3.03
N HIS A 142 12.08 8.27 -1.94
CA HIS A 142 11.14 8.42 -0.83
C HIS A 142 9.87 9.12 -1.31
N LEU A 143 9.98 10.28 -1.97
CA LEU A 143 8.81 10.95 -2.58
C LEU A 143 8.09 10.07 -3.60
N ALA A 144 8.83 9.35 -4.44
CA ALA A 144 8.22 8.44 -5.43
C ALA A 144 7.44 7.29 -4.78
N VAL A 145 7.95 6.73 -3.67
CA VAL A 145 7.26 5.71 -2.87
C VAL A 145 6.05 6.30 -2.14
N GLY A 146 6.18 7.47 -1.51
CA GLY A 146 5.10 8.14 -0.82
C GLY A 146 3.94 8.53 -1.76
N LEU A 147 4.24 9.05 -2.96
CA LEU A 147 3.24 9.32 -4.00
C LEU A 147 2.55 8.03 -4.46
N ALA A 148 3.30 6.95 -4.66
CA ALA A 148 2.74 5.65 -5.04
C ALA A 148 1.96 4.97 -3.90
N ARG A 149 2.24 5.32 -2.65
CA ARG A 149 1.45 4.96 -1.45
C ARG A 149 0.16 5.75 -1.40
N LYS A 150 0.18 7.09 -1.47
CA LYS A 150 -1.04 7.93 -1.48
C LYS A 150 -1.98 7.55 -2.61
N ALA A 151 -1.45 7.30 -3.81
CA ALA A 151 -2.24 6.80 -4.92
C ALA A 151 -2.81 5.38 -4.66
N ALA A 152 -2.03 4.49 -4.03
CA ALA A 152 -2.53 3.16 -3.63
C ALA A 152 -3.58 3.22 -2.51
N GLU A 153 -3.55 4.23 -1.64
CA GLU A 153 -4.54 4.51 -0.59
C GLU A 153 -5.83 5.10 -1.19
N ALA A 154 -5.73 6.15 -2.00
CA ALA A 154 -6.86 6.90 -2.58
C ALA A 154 -7.75 6.12 -3.56
N GLY A 155 -7.32 4.94 -4.04
CA GLY A 155 -8.13 4.04 -4.87
C GLY A 155 -7.37 3.36 -6.00
N TYR A 156 -6.26 3.97 -6.42
CA TYR A 156 -5.61 3.66 -7.69
C TYR A 156 -4.72 2.43 -7.60
N ARG A 157 -4.55 1.74 -8.74
CA ARG A 157 -3.54 0.69 -8.91
C ARG A 157 -2.20 1.33 -9.26
N THR A 158 -1.20 1.15 -8.41
CA THR A 158 0.17 1.64 -8.63
C THR A 158 1.13 0.47 -8.86
N TYR A 159 2.32 0.71 -9.42
CA TYR A 159 3.40 -0.29 -9.49
C TYR A 159 4.76 0.41 -9.43
N PHE A 160 5.70 -0.14 -8.65
CA PHE A 160 7.08 0.34 -8.53
C PHE A 160 8.05 -0.66 -9.18
N THR A 161 9.04 -0.14 -9.90
CA THR A 161 10.14 -0.92 -10.48
C THR A 161 11.36 -0.02 -10.71
N THR A 162 12.57 -0.57 -10.69
CA THR A 162 13.75 0.18 -11.16
C THR A 162 13.79 0.16 -12.69
N ALA A 163 14.50 1.11 -13.32
CA ALA A 163 14.77 1.07 -14.75
C ALA A 163 15.49 -0.23 -15.18
N ALA A 164 16.35 -0.79 -14.31
CA ALA A 164 17.07 -2.04 -14.53
C ALA A 164 16.17 -3.28 -14.46
N ASP A 165 15.25 -3.35 -13.49
CA ASP A 165 14.26 -4.44 -13.39
C ASP A 165 13.28 -4.42 -14.57
N LEU A 166 12.86 -3.22 -14.98
CA LEU A 166 12.03 -3.02 -16.17
C LEU A 166 12.73 -3.58 -17.41
N ALA A 167 13.99 -3.18 -17.62
CA ALA A 167 14.84 -3.67 -18.70
C ALA A 167 14.98 -5.20 -18.68
N ALA A 168 15.39 -5.78 -17.55
CA ALA A 168 15.62 -7.22 -17.41
C ALA A 168 14.34 -8.05 -17.62
N ARG A 169 13.19 -7.57 -17.13
CA ARG A 169 11.89 -8.22 -17.33
C ARG A 169 11.37 -8.09 -18.77
N CYS A 170 11.67 -6.99 -19.45
CA CYS A 170 11.37 -6.81 -20.86
C CYS A 170 12.24 -7.72 -21.75
N HIS A 171 13.55 -7.79 -21.51
CA HIS A 171 14.45 -8.69 -22.23
C HIS A 171 14.04 -10.17 -22.10
N ARG A 172 13.79 -10.65 -20.87
CA ARG A 172 13.22 -12.01 -20.68
C ARG A 172 11.91 -12.20 -21.43
N ALA A 173 11.00 -11.23 -21.36
CA ALA A 173 9.72 -11.32 -22.06
C ALA A 173 9.81 -11.28 -23.59
N ALA A 174 10.91 -10.76 -24.17
CA ALA A 174 11.18 -10.88 -25.60
C ALA A 174 11.57 -12.33 -25.96
N ILE A 175 12.55 -12.89 -25.24
CA ILE A 175 13.03 -14.28 -25.42
C ILE A 175 11.91 -15.30 -25.24
N GLU A 176 11.07 -15.12 -24.22
CA GLU A 176 9.96 -16.04 -23.88
C GLU A 176 8.70 -15.83 -24.76
N GLY A 177 8.71 -14.90 -25.72
CA GLY A 177 7.51 -14.54 -26.50
C GLY A 177 6.39 -13.84 -25.69
N ARG A 178 6.65 -13.48 -24.43
CA ARG A 178 5.67 -12.88 -23.49
C ARG A 178 5.54 -11.34 -23.61
N TRP A 179 6.21 -10.71 -24.57
CA TRP A 179 6.29 -9.26 -24.75
C TRP A 179 4.93 -8.53 -24.64
N ALA A 180 3.93 -8.97 -25.40
CA ALA A 180 2.60 -8.35 -25.42
C ALA A 180 1.86 -8.44 -24.07
N THR A 181 2.22 -9.39 -23.21
CA THR A 181 1.70 -9.52 -21.84
C THR A 181 2.45 -8.60 -20.88
N THR A 182 3.78 -8.52 -20.98
CA THR A 182 4.61 -7.60 -20.18
C THR A 182 4.31 -6.14 -20.48
N MET A 183 4.08 -5.78 -21.75
CA MET A 183 3.65 -4.43 -22.15
C MET A 183 2.26 -4.07 -21.61
N ARG A 184 1.31 -5.02 -21.57
CA ARG A 184 0.00 -4.81 -20.93
C ARG A 184 0.12 -4.67 -19.42
N PHE A 185 1.04 -5.43 -18.80
CA PHE A 185 1.33 -5.31 -17.37
C PHE A 185 1.84 -3.90 -17.01
N TYR A 186 2.80 -3.33 -17.75
CA TYR A 186 3.29 -1.97 -17.48
C TYR A 186 2.31 -0.85 -17.88
N ALA A 187 1.39 -1.08 -18.81
CA ALA A 187 0.35 -0.12 -19.15
C ALA A 187 -0.83 -0.09 -18.15
N GLY A 188 -1.09 -1.20 -17.46
CA GLY A 188 -2.29 -1.40 -16.63
C GLY A 188 -2.42 -0.64 -15.28
N PRO A 189 -1.34 -0.26 -14.58
CA PRO A 189 -1.41 0.61 -13.41
C PRO A 189 -1.79 2.04 -13.78
N THR A 190 -2.58 2.73 -12.96
CA THR A 190 -2.84 4.17 -13.10
C THR A 190 -1.56 4.98 -12.90
N LEU A 191 -0.71 4.54 -11.98
CA LEU A 191 0.61 5.11 -11.73
C LEU A 191 1.69 4.05 -11.87
N LEU A 192 2.75 4.35 -12.62
CA LEU A 192 3.96 3.53 -12.72
C LEU A 192 5.14 4.35 -12.20
N VAL A 193 5.86 3.85 -11.19
CA VAL A 193 7.13 4.42 -10.75
C VAL A 193 8.28 3.67 -11.43
N ILE A 194 9.21 4.42 -12.02
CA ILE A 194 10.44 3.93 -12.64
C ILE A 194 11.61 4.62 -11.94
N ASP A 195 12.23 3.92 -10.99
CA ASP A 195 13.29 4.44 -10.13
C ASP A 195 14.69 4.26 -10.75
N GLU A 196 15.63 5.13 -10.37
CA GLU A 196 17.07 5.06 -10.71
C GLU A 196 17.42 5.13 -12.22
N LEU A 197 16.59 5.80 -13.03
CA LEU A 197 16.87 6.00 -14.45
C LEU A 197 18.12 6.89 -14.64
N GLY A 198 19.12 6.42 -15.39
CA GLY A 198 20.36 7.17 -15.68
C GLY A 198 21.55 6.87 -14.77
N TYR A 199 21.42 5.92 -13.83
CA TYR A 199 22.55 5.44 -13.03
C TYR A 199 23.53 4.56 -13.85
N LEU A 200 23.00 3.73 -14.76
CA LEU A 200 23.74 2.93 -15.73
C LEU A 200 23.23 3.23 -17.15
N PRO A 201 24.08 3.13 -18.20
CA PRO A 201 23.63 3.13 -19.59
C PRO A 201 22.68 1.95 -19.86
N LEU A 202 21.57 2.19 -20.54
CA LEU A 202 20.62 1.13 -20.89
C LEU A 202 21.01 0.47 -22.22
N PRO A 203 20.96 -0.87 -22.34
CA PRO A 203 21.04 -1.55 -23.63
C PRO A 203 19.97 -1.03 -24.60
N ALA A 204 20.24 -1.05 -25.91
CA ALA A 204 19.30 -0.53 -26.92
C ALA A 204 17.91 -1.21 -26.87
N GLU A 205 17.85 -2.51 -26.55
CA GLU A 205 16.59 -3.22 -26.28
C GLU A 205 15.81 -2.65 -25.09
N ALA A 206 16.52 -2.26 -24.02
CA ALA A 206 15.94 -1.70 -22.81
C ALA A 206 15.47 -0.26 -23.00
N ALA A 207 16.23 0.56 -23.74
CA ALA A 207 15.78 1.88 -24.19
C ALA A 207 14.51 1.77 -25.05
N SER A 208 14.49 0.83 -26.00
CA SER A 208 13.31 0.52 -26.84
C SER A 208 12.11 0.02 -26.02
N ALA A 209 12.35 -0.80 -24.99
CA ALA A 209 11.32 -1.26 -24.07
C ALA A 209 10.70 -0.11 -23.27
N LEU A 210 11.55 0.76 -22.73
CA LEU A 210 11.14 1.92 -21.94
C LEU A 210 10.36 2.93 -22.79
N PHE A 211 10.81 3.19 -24.03
CA PHE A 211 10.06 3.99 -25.01
C PHE A 211 8.68 3.40 -25.33
N GLN A 212 8.55 2.07 -25.47
CA GLN A 212 7.24 1.43 -25.65
C GLN A 212 6.35 1.55 -24.40
N VAL A 213 6.90 1.48 -23.19
CA VAL A 213 6.14 1.69 -21.95
C VAL A 213 5.62 3.14 -21.87
N VAL A 214 6.49 4.13 -22.08
CA VAL A 214 6.10 5.55 -22.12
C VAL A 214 5.02 5.79 -23.19
N SER A 215 5.26 5.34 -24.42
CA SER A 215 4.33 5.56 -25.54
C SER A 215 2.96 4.88 -25.37
N ARG A 216 2.87 3.80 -24.59
CA ARG A 216 1.59 3.14 -24.26
C ARG A 216 0.79 3.89 -23.18
N ARG A 217 1.48 4.57 -22.26
CA ARG A 217 0.92 5.30 -21.10
C ARG A 217 0.62 6.77 -21.36
N TYR A 218 1.32 7.38 -22.33
CA TYR A 218 1.14 8.76 -22.79
C TYR A 218 -0.34 9.18 -22.91
N LEU A 219 -0.71 10.26 -22.21
CA LEU A 219 -2.06 10.82 -22.09
C LEU A 219 -3.15 9.83 -21.64
N LYS A 220 -2.79 8.77 -20.90
CA LYS A 220 -3.74 7.78 -20.36
C LYS A 220 -3.48 7.46 -18.89
N THR A 221 -2.23 7.31 -18.48
CA THR A 221 -1.84 6.91 -17.13
C THR A 221 -0.47 7.50 -16.76
N SER A 222 -0.37 8.10 -15.58
CA SER A 222 0.82 8.83 -15.12
C SER A 222 2.04 7.94 -14.88
N ILE A 223 3.23 8.53 -15.04
CA ILE A 223 4.52 7.92 -14.68
C ILE A 223 5.23 8.82 -13.66
N VAL A 224 5.77 8.25 -12.58
CA VAL A 224 6.84 8.89 -11.80
C VAL A 224 8.18 8.34 -12.27
N ILE A 225 9.14 9.19 -12.61
CA ILE A 225 10.52 8.81 -12.87
C ILE A 225 11.41 9.45 -11.81
N THR A 226 12.39 8.71 -11.28
CA THR A 226 13.51 9.31 -10.55
C THR A 226 14.80 9.20 -11.36
N THR A 227 15.62 10.24 -11.33
CA THR A 227 16.88 10.28 -12.05
C THR A 227 17.94 11.12 -11.34
N ASN A 228 19.20 10.71 -11.48
CA ASN A 228 20.37 11.53 -11.13
C ASN A 228 20.97 12.27 -12.35
N ARG A 229 20.28 12.26 -13.48
CA ARG A 229 20.70 12.86 -14.75
C ARG A 229 19.71 13.95 -15.16
N GLY A 230 20.24 15.14 -15.44
CA GLY A 230 19.44 16.22 -16.02
C GLY A 230 18.83 15.78 -17.36
N VAL A 231 17.63 16.28 -17.67
CA VAL A 231 16.83 15.90 -18.85
C VAL A 231 17.66 15.89 -20.15
N GLY A 232 18.53 16.88 -20.35
CA GLY A 232 19.36 17.00 -21.55
C GLY A 232 20.37 15.86 -21.78
N SER A 233 20.81 15.15 -20.73
CA SER A 233 21.79 14.05 -20.88
C SER A 233 21.14 12.67 -21.08
N TRP A 234 19.82 12.59 -21.29
CA TRP A 234 19.14 11.30 -21.48
C TRP A 234 19.46 10.64 -22.84
N GLY A 235 19.98 11.39 -23.81
CA GLY A 235 20.52 10.83 -25.05
C GLY A 235 21.68 9.86 -24.81
N GLU A 236 22.56 10.17 -23.86
CA GLU A 236 23.67 9.29 -23.44
C GLU A 236 23.16 8.05 -22.69
N VAL A 237 22.15 8.23 -21.83
CA VAL A 237 21.55 7.15 -21.02
C VAL A 237 20.85 6.10 -21.88
N LEU A 238 20.21 6.52 -22.96
CA LEU A 238 19.41 5.67 -23.86
C LEU A 238 20.17 5.17 -25.09
N GLY A 239 21.38 5.69 -25.35
CA GLY A 239 22.22 5.31 -26.49
C GLY A 239 21.77 5.83 -27.87
N ASP A 240 20.60 6.46 -27.94
CA ASP A 240 20.02 7.04 -29.16
C ASP A 240 19.34 8.38 -28.80
N THR A 241 19.86 9.48 -29.35
CA THR A 241 19.36 10.84 -29.13
C THR A 241 17.98 11.09 -29.72
N THR A 242 17.61 10.37 -30.79
CA THR A 242 16.31 10.46 -31.47
C THR A 242 15.23 9.77 -30.63
N VAL A 243 15.52 8.56 -30.14
CA VAL A 243 14.63 7.84 -29.21
C VAL A 243 14.50 8.59 -27.89
N ALA A 244 15.60 9.16 -27.38
CA ALA A 244 15.58 10.00 -26.19
C ALA A 244 14.69 11.24 -26.37
N ALA A 245 14.86 12.01 -27.46
CA ALA A 245 14.03 13.18 -27.75
C ALA A 245 12.54 12.80 -27.87
N ALA A 246 12.22 11.72 -28.60
CA ALA A 246 10.85 11.23 -28.76
C ALA A 246 10.24 10.69 -27.44
N MET A 247 11.05 10.17 -26.53
CA MET A 247 10.62 9.74 -25.19
C MET A 247 10.37 10.94 -24.27
N LEU A 248 11.26 11.94 -24.30
CA LEU A 248 11.18 13.15 -23.49
C LEU A 248 9.98 14.01 -23.87
N ASP A 249 9.74 14.23 -25.18
CA ASP A 249 8.54 14.90 -25.72
C ASP A 249 7.25 14.36 -25.06
N ARG A 250 7.06 13.03 -25.12
CA ARG A 250 5.89 12.34 -24.53
C ARG A 250 5.83 12.43 -23.01
N LEU A 251 6.97 12.43 -22.32
CA LEU A 251 7.00 12.56 -20.86
C LEU A 251 6.69 13.99 -20.40
N LEU A 252 7.28 14.98 -21.05
CA LEU A 252 7.31 16.38 -20.62
C LEU A 252 6.10 17.20 -21.07
N HIS A 253 5.42 16.82 -22.17
CA HIS A 253 4.21 17.52 -22.66
C HIS A 253 3.14 17.68 -21.57
N ARG A 254 3.05 16.74 -20.62
CA ARG A 254 2.29 16.94 -19.37
C ARG A 254 3.05 16.34 -18.20
N SER A 255 3.98 17.11 -17.62
CA SER A 255 4.68 16.74 -16.38
C SER A 255 4.77 17.86 -15.37
N VAL A 256 5.02 17.46 -14.12
CA VAL A 256 5.67 18.28 -13.09
C VAL A 256 7.11 17.81 -12.97
N VAL A 257 8.08 18.73 -13.01
CA VAL A 257 9.49 18.42 -12.80
C VAL A 257 9.90 19.01 -11.45
N LEU A 258 10.25 18.13 -10.49
CA LEU A 258 10.80 18.52 -9.21
C LEU A 258 12.32 18.32 -9.25
N THR A 259 13.06 19.41 -9.03
CA THR A 259 14.50 19.35 -8.80
C THR A 259 14.74 19.37 -7.30
N LEU A 260 15.37 18.32 -6.78
CA LEU A 260 15.68 18.14 -5.37
C LEU A 260 17.19 18.35 -5.20
N ASP A 261 17.58 19.41 -4.51
CA ASP A 261 18.96 19.67 -4.10
C ASP A 261 19.10 19.57 -2.57
N GLY A 262 20.34 19.62 -2.08
CA GLY A 262 20.67 19.48 -0.65
C GLY A 262 21.54 18.27 -0.33
N ASP A 263 21.76 18.04 0.96
CA ASP A 263 22.61 16.97 1.47
C ASP A 263 21.96 15.58 1.38
N SER A 264 22.80 14.56 1.21
CA SER A 264 22.35 13.17 1.21
C SER A 264 21.86 12.74 2.59
N TYR A 265 20.54 12.48 2.71
CA TYR A 265 19.93 11.85 3.90
C TYR A 265 20.69 10.59 4.33
N ARG A 266 21.10 9.75 3.36
CA ARG A 266 21.83 8.50 3.63
C ARG A 266 23.17 8.74 4.32
N LEU A 267 23.83 9.88 4.05
CA LEU A 267 25.04 10.29 4.76
C LEU A 267 24.70 10.90 6.14
N ARG A 268 23.70 11.78 6.23
CA ARG A 268 23.25 12.36 7.52
C ARG A 268 22.89 11.27 8.54
N ASP A 269 22.13 10.27 8.13
CA ASP A 269 21.83 9.05 8.90
C ASP A 269 23.10 8.30 9.33
N HIS A 270 24.03 8.09 8.40
CA HIS A 270 25.27 7.36 8.66
C HIS A 270 26.15 8.11 9.67
N HIS A 271 26.27 9.44 9.57
CA HIS A 271 26.99 10.26 10.54
C HIS A 271 26.30 10.23 11.92
N ALA A 272 24.99 10.45 11.99
CA ALA A 272 24.24 10.40 13.25
C ALA A 272 24.35 9.03 13.96
N ARG A 273 24.31 7.92 13.21
CA ARG A 273 24.53 6.56 13.74
C ARG A 273 25.97 6.38 14.24
N ASN A 274 26.98 6.82 13.48
CA ASN A 274 28.38 6.73 13.90
C ASN A 274 28.68 7.58 15.13
N ASP A 275 28.12 8.79 15.25
CA ASP A 275 28.36 9.65 16.41
C ASP A 275 27.61 9.15 17.66
N ASN A 276 26.44 8.52 17.51
CA ASN A 276 25.83 7.76 18.62
C ASN A 276 26.66 6.53 19.01
N LEU A 277 27.20 5.77 18.06
CA LEU A 277 28.12 4.65 18.33
C LEU A 277 29.42 5.11 19.01
N ARG A 278 29.95 6.28 18.65
CA ARG A 278 31.09 6.92 19.34
C ARG A 278 30.73 7.34 20.76
N ARG A 279 29.57 7.95 20.98
CA ARG A 279 29.09 8.34 22.32
C ARG A 279 28.89 7.13 23.24
N THR A 280 28.36 6.02 22.74
CA THR A 280 28.18 4.79 23.54
C THR A 280 29.50 4.05 23.80
N THR A 281 30.49 4.14 22.92
CA THR A 281 31.81 3.49 23.09
C THR A 281 32.82 4.32 23.87
N THR A 282 32.74 5.66 23.86
CA THR A 282 33.63 6.54 24.66
C THR A 282 33.18 6.68 26.12
N GLY A 283 31.89 6.45 26.40
CA GLY A 283 31.34 6.33 27.76
C GLY A 283 31.12 7.65 28.49
N SER A 284 30.19 7.66 29.44
CA SER A 284 30.03 8.78 30.38
C SER A 284 31.26 8.88 31.30
N PRO A 285 31.79 10.09 31.57
CA PRO A 285 32.82 10.25 32.57
C PRO A 285 32.28 9.81 33.93
N ARG A 286 32.90 8.79 34.54
CA ARG A 286 32.61 8.42 35.93
C ARG A 286 32.91 9.63 36.81
N ALA A 287 31.89 10.15 37.50
CA ALA A 287 32.07 11.21 38.49
C ALA A 287 33.10 10.75 39.54
N PRO A 288 34.00 11.64 40.00
CA PRO A 288 34.97 11.27 41.01
C PRO A 288 34.26 10.85 42.30
N LEU A 289 34.69 9.72 42.86
CA LEU A 289 34.34 9.33 44.23
C LEU A 289 34.92 10.36 45.21
N ARG A 290 34.18 10.63 46.29
CA ARG A 290 34.58 11.54 47.37
C ARG A 290 35.63 10.90 48.28
#